data_AF-R7ZMR4-F1
#
_entry.id   AF-R7ZMR4-F1
#
_cell.length_a   1.000
_cell.length_b   1.000
_cell.length_c   1.000
_cell.angle_alpha   90.00
_cell.angle_beta   90.00
_cell.angle_gamma   90.00
#
_symmetry.space_group_name_H-M   'P 1'
#
loop_
_entity.id
_entity.type
_entity.pdbx_description
1 polymer ?
#
loop_
_entity_poly.entity_id
_entity_poly.type
_entity_poly.pdbx_seq_one_letter_code
_entity_poly.pdbx_strand_id
1 'polypeptide(L)'
;MKSKIPTLLSIGRLLLLLSCCFYFIQANAQQVGRVTWEGYGISFHVPNGWIGHELPEGYVLIAENSPGFMSLSLNSFDSPTQLKAEMVRGITEGDEVNLNPIGDILEIDSGVYGAHFAGTIESDSAIAYGLAILNAEGFGVNVLAATNVVSFGDILKEDAILLAKSLVFDSIKTIDVGLVGLWQERLSQMTLNLLPDCSGNQWEEGTLPARIDLGADGQFRFSDPPTQYQKDTRVNAMPRSPEPIVKGTWEIQATDQGGAKLLLHLEDGGTVEFHLDTAPQGHVYLDGTCYAPVAMTR
;
A
#
# COMPACT_ATOMS: atom_id res chain seq x y z
N MET A 1 -39.35 -11.77 -66.46
CA MET A 1 -39.46 -11.34 -65.04
C MET A 1 -38.84 -12.42 -64.18
N LYS A 2 -37.62 -12.21 -63.69
CA LYS A 2 -36.85 -13.21 -62.90
C LYS A 2 -36.74 -12.73 -61.45
N SER A 3 -37.29 -13.55 -60.57
CA SER A 3 -37.17 -13.50 -59.11
C SER A 3 -35.71 -13.67 -58.67
N LYS A 4 -35.27 -12.87 -57.69
CA LYS A 4 -34.04 -13.12 -56.92
C LYS A 4 -34.40 -13.26 -55.44
N ILE A 5 -34.06 -14.43 -54.92
CA ILE A 5 -34.15 -14.87 -53.53
C ILE A 5 -33.06 -14.14 -52.72
N PRO A 6 -33.33 -13.66 -51.49
CA PRO A 6 -32.28 -13.12 -50.62
C PRO A 6 -31.49 -14.23 -49.93
N THR A 7 -30.19 -13.99 -49.86
CA THR A 7 -29.08 -14.84 -49.46
C THR A 7 -29.13 -15.22 -47.96
N LEU A 8 -29.22 -16.53 -47.70
CA LEU A 8 -29.07 -17.21 -46.41
C LEU A 8 -27.61 -17.19 -45.89
N LEU A 9 -27.01 -16.01 -45.75
CA LEU A 9 -25.60 -15.89 -45.37
C LEU A 9 -25.34 -14.76 -44.37
N SER A 10 -25.95 -14.81 -43.17
CA SER A 10 -25.50 -13.95 -42.06
C SER A 10 -25.64 -14.54 -40.65
N ILE A 11 -26.29 -15.69 -40.45
CA ILE A 11 -26.55 -16.20 -39.10
C ILE A 11 -25.34 -16.98 -38.54
N GLY A 12 -24.57 -17.67 -39.39
CA GLY A 12 -23.42 -18.49 -38.94
C GLY A 12 -22.19 -17.70 -38.47
N ARG A 13 -22.04 -16.44 -38.88
CA ARG A 13 -20.91 -15.58 -38.44
C ARG A 13 -21.21 -14.79 -37.17
N LEU A 14 -22.48 -14.66 -36.77
CA LEU A 14 -22.86 -13.94 -35.56
C LEU A 14 -22.72 -14.83 -34.29
N LEU A 15 -22.91 -16.14 -34.43
CA LEU A 15 -22.74 -17.10 -33.32
C LEU A 15 -21.28 -17.41 -33.00
N LEU A 16 -20.34 -17.25 -33.95
CA LEU A 16 -18.91 -17.51 -33.70
C LEU A 16 -18.18 -16.30 -33.07
N LEU A 17 -18.72 -15.07 -33.23
CA LEU A 17 -18.20 -13.87 -32.56
C LEU A 17 -18.72 -13.72 -31.12
N LEU A 18 -19.87 -14.30 -30.78
CA LEU A 18 -20.36 -14.31 -29.40
C LEU A 18 -19.61 -15.29 -28.48
N SER A 19 -18.92 -16.29 -29.05
CA SER A 19 -18.21 -17.32 -28.28
C SER A 19 -16.76 -16.94 -27.92
N CYS A 20 -16.19 -15.89 -28.52
CA CYS A 20 -14.79 -15.49 -28.29
C CYS A 20 -14.62 -14.26 -27.37
N CYS A 21 -15.71 -13.61 -26.94
CA CYS A 21 -15.66 -12.55 -25.93
C CYS A 21 -15.79 -13.04 -24.48
N PHE A 22 -15.79 -14.37 -24.26
CA PHE A 22 -16.00 -14.99 -22.95
C PHE A 22 -14.72 -15.47 -22.23
N TYR A 23 -13.52 -15.07 -22.67
CA TYR A 23 -12.27 -15.67 -22.17
C TYR A 23 -11.21 -14.71 -21.62
N PHE A 24 -11.60 -13.53 -21.12
CA PHE A 24 -10.77 -12.77 -20.16
C PHE A 24 -11.65 -11.99 -19.18
N ILE A 25 -12.64 -12.66 -18.58
CA ILE A 25 -13.10 -12.22 -17.26
C ILE A 25 -12.04 -12.78 -16.32
N GLN A 26 -11.05 -11.96 -15.94
CA GLN A 26 -10.35 -12.24 -14.70
C GLN A 26 -11.42 -12.22 -13.62
N ALA A 27 -11.82 -13.41 -13.19
CA ALA A 27 -12.64 -13.59 -12.02
C ALA A 27 -11.78 -13.19 -10.82
N ASN A 28 -11.68 -11.88 -10.58
CA ASN A 28 -11.39 -11.38 -9.24
C ASN A 28 -12.55 -11.92 -8.41
N ALA A 29 -12.29 -13.01 -7.70
CA ALA A 29 -13.30 -13.71 -6.93
C ALA A 29 -13.89 -12.69 -5.97
N GLN A 30 -15.18 -12.36 -6.13
CA GLN A 30 -15.92 -11.59 -5.16
C GLN A 30 -15.82 -12.34 -3.83
N GLN A 31 -15.17 -11.73 -2.85
CA GLN A 31 -14.92 -12.40 -1.58
C GLN A 31 -16.03 -12.06 -0.60
N VAL A 32 -16.71 -13.10 -0.12
CA VAL A 32 -17.72 -13.03 0.93
C VAL A 32 -17.33 -14.01 2.04
N GLY A 33 -17.69 -13.68 3.28
CA GLY A 33 -17.34 -14.49 4.44
C GLY A 33 -15.87 -14.33 4.84
N ARG A 34 -15.19 -15.43 5.17
CA ARG A 34 -13.80 -15.37 5.64
C ARG A 34 -12.83 -15.20 4.48
N VAL A 35 -11.98 -14.19 4.60
CA VAL A 35 -10.87 -13.87 3.70
C VAL A 35 -9.55 -14.11 4.41
N THR A 36 -8.57 -14.65 3.69
CA THR A 36 -7.19 -14.77 4.14
C THR A 36 -6.30 -13.96 3.22
N TRP A 37 -5.63 -12.96 3.79
CA TRP A 37 -4.59 -12.18 3.15
C TRP A 37 -3.24 -12.86 3.40
N GLU A 38 -2.95 -13.89 2.59
CA GLU A 38 -1.86 -14.85 2.85
C GLU A 38 -0.48 -14.19 3.01
N GLY A 39 -0.20 -13.14 2.23
CA GLY A 39 1.08 -12.42 2.25
C GLY A 39 1.42 -11.76 3.59
N TYR A 40 0.42 -11.51 4.45
CA TYR A 40 0.58 -10.80 5.71
C TYR A 40 0.08 -11.60 6.92
N GLY A 41 -0.39 -12.84 6.73
CA GLY A 41 -0.91 -13.65 7.83
C GLY A 41 -2.17 -13.07 8.46
N ILE A 42 -2.90 -12.24 7.73
CA ILE A 42 -4.12 -11.61 8.22
C ILE A 42 -5.29 -12.42 7.68
N SER A 43 -6.25 -12.72 8.54
CA SER A 43 -7.56 -13.17 8.09
C SER A 43 -8.67 -12.34 8.73
N PHE A 44 -9.76 -12.14 8.00
CA PHE A 44 -10.89 -11.35 8.46
C PHE A 44 -12.20 -11.87 7.89
N HIS A 45 -13.32 -11.36 8.39
CA HIS A 45 -14.64 -11.67 7.87
C HIS A 45 -15.24 -10.43 7.21
N VAL A 46 -15.62 -10.57 5.94
CA VAL A 46 -16.38 -9.55 5.22
C VAL A 46 -17.77 -9.44 5.87
N PRO A 47 -18.19 -8.25 6.35
CA PRO A 47 -19.52 -8.10 6.95
C PRO A 47 -20.64 -8.45 5.97
N ASN A 48 -21.79 -8.86 6.50
CA ASN A 48 -22.93 -9.24 5.65
C ASN A 48 -23.41 -8.05 4.81
N GLY A 49 -23.70 -8.29 3.53
CA GLY A 49 -24.11 -7.23 2.60
C GLY A 49 -22.97 -6.42 2.00
N TRP A 50 -21.73 -6.88 2.18
CA TRP A 50 -20.52 -6.33 1.57
C TRP A 50 -19.86 -7.34 0.66
N ILE A 51 -19.18 -6.84 -0.37
CA ILE A 51 -18.37 -7.65 -1.29
C ILE A 51 -16.94 -7.14 -1.22
N GLY A 52 -16.01 -8.03 -0.88
CA GLY A 52 -14.58 -7.74 -0.83
C GLY A 52 -13.89 -7.89 -2.18
N HIS A 53 -12.97 -6.98 -2.46
CA HIS A 53 -12.06 -6.97 -3.60
C HIS A 53 -10.63 -6.78 -3.09
N GLU A 54 -9.73 -7.67 -3.50
CA GLU A 54 -8.31 -7.52 -3.25
C GLU A 54 -7.70 -6.50 -4.21
N LEU A 55 -6.89 -5.60 -3.67
CA LEU A 55 -6.07 -4.62 -4.38
C LEU A 55 -4.58 -4.88 -4.04
N PRO A 56 -3.62 -4.39 -4.85
CA PRO A 56 -2.20 -4.58 -4.56
C PRO A 56 -1.78 -4.10 -3.15
N GLU A 57 -2.38 -3.02 -2.68
CA GLU A 57 -2.09 -2.35 -1.41
C GLU A 57 -3.04 -2.72 -0.26
N GLY A 58 -4.05 -3.55 -0.49
CA GLY A 58 -5.09 -3.76 0.51
C GLY A 58 -6.33 -4.48 0.04
N TYR A 59 -7.42 -4.25 0.76
CA TYR A 59 -8.76 -4.72 0.39
C TYR A 59 -9.72 -3.55 0.35
N VAL A 60 -10.64 -3.57 -0.62
CA VAL A 60 -11.78 -2.67 -0.66
C VAL A 60 -13.06 -3.50 -0.61
N LEU A 61 -13.94 -3.15 0.30
CA LEU A 61 -15.26 -3.72 0.45
C LEU A 61 -16.28 -2.70 -0.02
N ILE A 62 -17.18 -3.12 -0.90
CA ILE A 62 -18.26 -2.29 -1.44
C ILE A 62 -19.57 -2.86 -0.94
N ALA A 63 -20.43 -2.00 -0.38
CA ALA A 63 -21.73 -2.43 0.11
C ALA A 63 -22.71 -2.69 -1.05
N GLU A 64 -23.50 -3.75 -0.94
CA GLU A 64 -24.45 -4.14 -1.99
C GLU A 64 -25.67 -3.22 -2.05
N ASN A 65 -26.11 -2.71 -0.90
CA ASN A 65 -27.41 -2.04 -0.75
C ASN A 65 -27.32 -0.65 -0.08
N SER A 66 -26.12 -0.15 0.17
CA SER A 66 -25.90 1.18 0.77
C SER A 66 -24.75 1.90 0.06
N PRO A 67 -24.81 3.24 -0.04
CA PRO A 67 -23.68 4.00 -0.56
C PRO A 67 -22.56 4.03 0.49
N GLY A 68 -21.37 3.62 0.07
CA GLY A 68 -20.17 3.67 0.90
C GLY A 68 -19.20 2.55 0.53
N PHE A 69 -17.98 2.67 1.05
CA PHE A 69 -16.96 1.64 0.96
C PHE A 69 -16.26 1.47 2.31
N MET A 70 -15.63 0.33 2.50
CA MET A 70 -14.60 0.15 3.52
C MET A 70 -13.29 -0.21 2.83
N SER A 71 -12.17 0.34 3.27
CA SER A 71 -10.85 -0.13 2.85
C SER A 71 -10.09 -0.70 4.04
N LEU A 72 -9.25 -1.70 3.77
CA LEU A 72 -8.25 -2.21 4.69
C LEU A 72 -6.87 -1.97 4.06
N SER A 73 -5.98 -1.36 4.83
CA SER A 73 -4.57 -1.19 4.45
C SER A 73 -3.68 -1.54 5.65
N LEU A 74 -2.40 -1.76 5.39
CA LEU A 74 -1.42 -2.04 6.45
C LEU A 74 -0.95 -0.73 7.08
N ASN A 75 -0.46 -0.83 8.31
CA ASN A 75 0.35 0.21 8.95
C ASN A 75 1.54 -0.42 9.67
N SER A 76 2.59 0.35 9.94
CA SER A 76 3.76 -0.08 10.71
C SER A 76 3.82 0.52 12.12
N PHE A 77 2.67 0.89 12.72
CA PHE A 77 2.70 1.54 14.03
C PHE A 77 3.08 0.52 15.11
N ASP A 78 4.11 0.84 15.88
CA ASP A 78 4.62 -0.01 16.97
C ASP A 78 3.99 0.31 18.34
N SER A 79 3.24 1.41 18.42
CA SER A 79 2.78 1.96 19.68
C SER A 79 1.50 2.77 19.55
N PRO A 80 0.65 2.77 20.60
CA PRO A 80 -0.54 3.62 20.67
C PRO A 80 -0.26 5.10 20.44
N THR A 81 0.90 5.58 20.87
CA THR A 81 1.28 7.00 20.75
C THR A 81 1.53 7.38 19.30
N GLN A 82 2.31 6.59 18.55
CA GLN A 82 2.58 6.85 17.14
C GLN A 82 1.29 6.79 16.32
N LEU A 83 0.49 5.74 16.53
CA LEU A 83 -0.78 5.54 15.84
C LEU A 83 -1.75 6.71 16.08
N LYS A 84 -1.92 7.14 17.34
CA LYS A 84 -2.78 8.31 17.65
C LYS A 84 -2.24 9.58 17.02
N ALA A 85 -0.93 9.77 17.00
CA ALA A 85 -0.32 10.93 16.35
C ALA A 85 -0.61 10.94 14.84
N GLU A 86 -0.62 9.78 14.17
CA GLU A 86 -1.03 9.68 12.77
C GLU A 86 -2.50 10.04 12.59
N MET A 87 -3.39 9.45 13.38
CA MET A 87 -4.82 9.74 13.29
C MET A 87 -5.14 11.24 13.47
N VAL A 88 -4.36 11.95 14.29
CA VAL A 88 -4.49 13.41 14.46
C VAL A 88 -4.09 14.18 13.19
N ARG A 89 -3.12 13.69 12.40
CA ARG A 89 -2.72 14.34 11.15
C ARG A 89 -3.81 14.26 10.08
N GLY A 90 -4.71 13.28 10.19
CA GLY A 90 -5.72 13.01 9.17
C GLY A 90 -5.22 12.06 8.10
N ILE A 91 -6.03 11.90 7.05
CA ILE A 91 -5.75 11.03 5.92
C ILE A 91 -5.68 11.92 4.69
N THR A 92 -4.53 11.93 4.02
CA THR A 92 -4.35 12.64 2.75
C THR A 92 -3.74 11.69 1.75
N GLU A 93 -4.44 11.47 0.63
CA GLU A 93 -3.95 10.67 -0.48
C GLU A 93 -4.09 11.50 -1.76
N GLY A 94 -2.99 12.17 -2.13
CA GLY A 94 -2.94 13.07 -3.28
C GLY A 94 -3.94 14.21 -3.19
N ASP A 95 -4.43 14.61 -4.36
CA ASP A 95 -5.42 15.66 -4.50
C ASP A 95 -6.87 15.15 -4.35
N GLU A 96 -7.04 13.83 -4.26
CA GLU A 96 -8.36 13.18 -4.32
C GLU A 96 -8.93 12.92 -2.93
N VAL A 97 -8.11 12.56 -1.94
CA VAL A 97 -8.55 12.26 -0.58
C VAL A 97 -7.94 13.25 0.41
N ASN A 98 -8.77 13.95 1.16
CA ASN A 98 -8.36 14.81 2.27
C ASN A 98 -9.40 14.73 3.37
N LEU A 99 -9.08 14.01 4.44
CA LEU A 99 -9.97 13.76 5.57
C LEU A 99 -9.27 14.19 6.87
N ASN A 100 -9.92 15.05 7.63
CA ASN A 100 -9.40 15.54 8.91
C ASN A 100 -10.21 14.94 10.07
N PRO A 101 -9.57 14.57 11.19
CA PRO A 101 -10.27 14.00 12.33
C PRO A 101 -11.26 15.02 12.91
N ILE A 102 -12.43 14.53 13.31
CA ILE A 102 -13.48 15.30 13.97
C ILE A 102 -13.82 14.66 15.32
N GLY A 103 -13.54 15.39 16.40
CA GLY A 103 -13.73 14.92 17.77
C GLY A 103 -12.55 14.09 18.28
N ASP A 104 -12.82 13.29 19.30
CA ASP A 104 -11.78 12.55 20.03
C ASP A 104 -11.43 11.22 19.35
N ILE A 105 -10.15 10.84 19.44
CA ILE A 105 -9.69 9.48 19.13
C ILE A 105 -9.95 8.62 20.36
N LEU A 106 -10.75 7.56 20.18
CA LEU A 106 -11.19 6.68 21.26
C LEU A 106 -10.55 5.30 21.11
N GLU A 107 -10.19 4.69 22.23
CA GLU A 107 -9.87 3.26 22.25
C GLU A 107 -11.18 2.47 22.26
N ILE A 108 -11.41 1.72 21.20
CA ILE A 108 -12.65 0.95 20.98
C ILE A 108 -12.51 -0.45 21.60
N ASP A 109 -11.30 -1.00 21.55
CA ASP A 109 -10.89 -2.25 22.17
C ASP A 109 -9.38 -2.19 22.45
N SER A 110 -8.83 -3.18 23.15
CA SER A 110 -7.39 -3.25 23.42
C SER A 110 -6.59 -3.24 22.12
N GLY A 111 -5.81 -2.17 21.90
CA GLY A 111 -4.99 -2.01 20.69
C GLY A 111 -5.78 -1.57 19.44
N VAL A 112 -7.06 -1.20 19.59
CA VAL A 112 -7.91 -0.69 18.49
C VAL A 112 -8.35 0.72 18.80
N TYR A 113 -7.93 1.68 17.97
CA TYR A 113 -8.28 3.09 18.12
C TYR A 113 -9.14 3.56 16.96
N GLY A 114 -10.19 4.33 17.26
CA GLY A 114 -11.16 4.80 16.29
C GLY A 114 -11.41 6.29 16.38
N ALA A 115 -11.63 6.94 15.25
CA ALA A 115 -12.02 8.35 15.16
C ALA A 115 -12.95 8.59 13.98
N HIS A 116 -13.76 9.64 14.06
CA HIS A 116 -14.49 10.14 12.91
C HIS A 116 -13.59 11.09 12.13
N PHE A 117 -13.78 11.14 10.82
CA PHE A 117 -13.09 12.06 9.93
C PHE A 117 -14.11 12.73 9.01
N ALA A 118 -13.81 13.96 8.58
CA ALA A 118 -14.60 14.72 7.63
C ALA A 118 -13.69 15.43 6.62
N GLY A 119 -14.15 15.56 5.39
CA GLY A 119 -13.40 16.25 4.35
C GLY A 119 -13.92 15.89 2.96
N THR A 120 -13.01 15.56 2.05
CA THR A 120 -13.34 15.25 0.65
C THR A 120 -12.73 13.94 0.17
N ILE A 121 -13.47 13.23 -0.67
CA ILE A 121 -13.02 12.08 -1.47
C ILE A 121 -13.46 12.37 -2.90
N GLU A 122 -12.53 12.35 -3.86
CA GLU A 122 -12.77 12.73 -5.27
C GLU A 122 -13.47 14.09 -5.42
N SER A 123 -13.09 15.07 -4.60
CA SER A 123 -13.71 16.41 -4.48
C SER A 123 -15.12 16.46 -3.87
N ASP A 124 -15.76 15.32 -3.61
CA ASP A 124 -17.07 15.26 -2.95
C ASP A 124 -16.94 15.24 -1.44
N SER A 125 -17.85 15.94 -0.73
CA SER A 125 -17.84 15.95 0.74
C SER A 125 -18.15 14.58 1.32
N ALA A 126 -17.26 14.10 2.19
CA ALA A 126 -17.32 12.77 2.79
C ALA A 126 -17.21 12.83 4.31
N ILE A 127 -17.84 11.85 4.96
CA ILE A 127 -17.62 11.50 6.36
C ILE A 127 -17.08 10.08 6.39
N ALA A 128 -16.10 9.84 7.25
CA ALA A 128 -15.50 8.54 7.43
C ALA A 128 -15.37 8.17 8.91
N TYR A 129 -15.30 6.87 9.16
CA TYR A 129 -14.88 6.31 10.44
C TYR A 129 -13.61 5.51 10.19
N GLY A 130 -12.50 5.98 10.76
CA GLY A 130 -11.20 5.32 10.67
C GLY A 130 -10.92 4.55 11.95
N LEU A 131 -10.50 3.29 11.79
CA LEU A 131 -9.97 2.44 12.85
C LEU A 131 -8.53 2.11 12.52
N ALA A 132 -7.66 2.13 13.51
CA ALA A 132 -6.29 1.63 13.39
C ALA A 132 -6.05 0.60 14.49
N ILE A 133 -5.60 -0.57 14.06
CA ILE A 133 -5.40 -1.77 14.87
C ILE A 133 -3.90 -2.02 14.98
N LEU A 134 -3.41 -2.16 16.21
CA LEU A 134 -2.03 -2.58 16.50
C LEU A 134 -1.96 -4.10 16.60
N ASN A 135 -0.99 -4.69 15.91
CA ASN A 135 -0.53 -6.05 16.21
C ASN A 135 0.68 -5.98 17.16
N ALA A 136 0.81 -6.96 18.05
CA ALA A 136 1.99 -7.09 18.91
C ALA A 136 3.27 -7.39 18.12
N GLU A 137 3.12 -7.84 16.88
CA GLU A 137 4.21 -8.14 15.95
C GLU A 137 4.59 -6.92 15.10
N GLY A 138 4.49 -5.66 15.56
CA GLY A 138 5.15 -4.52 14.90
C GLY A 138 4.56 -4.01 13.58
N PHE A 139 3.46 -4.60 13.09
CA PHE A 139 2.62 -4.05 12.02
C PHE A 139 1.17 -3.94 12.49
N GLY A 140 0.28 -3.45 11.65
CA GLY A 140 -1.12 -3.28 11.99
C GLY A 140 -1.99 -3.15 10.75
N VAL A 141 -3.28 -2.93 10.99
CA VAL A 141 -4.26 -2.71 9.93
C VAL A 141 -5.00 -1.41 10.20
N ASN A 142 -5.14 -0.59 9.16
CA ASN A 142 -6.09 0.50 9.12
C ASN A 142 -7.37 0.01 8.46
N VAL A 143 -8.52 0.39 9.00
CA VAL A 143 -9.82 0.24 8.37
C VAL A 143 -10.42 1.63 8.20
N LEU A 144 -10.78 2.01 6.97
CA LEU A 144 -11.47 3.27 6.70
C LEU A 144 -12.84 2.97 6.12
N ALA A 145 -13.91 3.35 6.81
CA ALA A 145 -15.27 3.25 6.32
C ALA A 145 -15.79 4.63 5.95
N ALA A 146 -16.08 4.89 4.68
CA ALA A 146 -16.41 6.22 4.19
C ALA A 146 -17.64 6.25 3.28
N THR A 147 -18.37 7.35 3.34
CA THR A 147 -19.49 7.65 2.44
C THR A 147 -19.75 9.17 2.39
N ASN A 148 -20.72 9.59 1.59
CA ASN A 148 -21.15 10.98 1.56
C ASN A 148 -21.84 11.39 2.88
N VAL A 149 -21.83 12.69 3.19
CA VAL A 149 -22.36 13.25 4.45
C VAL A 149 -23.81 12.83 4.74
N VAL A 150 -24.66 12.71 3.72
CA VAL A 150 -26.09 12.42 3.88
C VAL A 150 -26.33 10.95 4.22
N SER A 151 -25.44 10.06 3.77
CA SER A 151 -25.60 8.62 3.90
C SER A 151 -24.83 8.03 5.07
N PHE A 152 -23.95 8.83 5.69
CA PHE A 152 -23.20 8.38 6.85
C PHE A 152 -24.13 8.16 8.04
N GLY A 153 -24.03 6.99 8.66
CA GLY A 153 -24.84 6.61 9.81
C GLY A 153 -24.17 5.52 10.64
N ASP A 154 -24.75 5.22 11.79
CA ASP A 154 -24.16 4.30 12.78
C ASP A 154 -23.90 2.90 12.21
N ILE A 155 -24.71 2.44 11.26
CA ILE A 155 -24.53 1.13 10.61
C ILE A 155 -23.16 1.00 9.93
N LEU A 156 -22.70 2.02 9.20
CA LEU A 156 -21.40 1.97 8.52
C LEU A 156 -20.25 1.89 9.53
N LYS A 157 -20.37 2.62 10.63
CA LYS A 157 -19.42 2.57 11.75
C LYS A 157 -19.43 1.21 12.43
N GLU A 158 -20.61 0.64 12.67
CA GLU A 158 -20.77 -0.68 13.28
C GLU A 158 -20.17 -1.78 12.39
N ASP A 159 -20.38 -1.72 11.08
CA ASP A 159 -19.79 -2.64 10.10
C ASP A 159 -18.25 -2.54 10.09
N ALA A 160 -17.70 -1.33 10.16
CA ALA A 160 -16.25 -1.12 10.27
C ALA A 160 -15.68 -1.75 11.55
N ILE A 161 -16.38 -1.59 12.68
CA ILE A 161 -16.00 -2.20 13.96
C ILE A 161 -16.10 -3.73 13.90
N LEU A 162 -17.14 -4.26 13.25
CA LEU A 162 -17.31 -5.71 13.05
C LEU A 162 -16.17 -6.29 12.21
N LEU A 163 -15.81 -5.62 11.11
CA LEU A 163 -14.66 -5.96 10.28
C LEU A 163 -13.37 -5.94 11.11
N ALA A 164 -13.10 -4.85 11.83
CA ALA A 164 -11.89 -4.72 12.65
C ALA A 164 -11.80 -5.80 13.74
N LYS A 165 -12.91 -6.13 14.41
CA LYS A 165 -12.96 -7.20 15.42
C LYS A 165 -12.80 -8.60 14.85
N SER A 166 -13.05 -8.78 13.55
CA SER A 166 -12.88 -10.05 12.88
C SER A 166 -11.43 -10.32 12.45
N LEU A 167 -10.57 -9.31 12.51
CA LEU A 167 -9.16 -9.44 12.16
C LEU A 167 -8.47 -10.41 13.12
N VAL A 168 -7.83 -11.40 12.53
CA VAL A 168 -6.96 -12.34 13.20
C VAL A 168 -5.59 -12.23 12.55
N PHE A 169 -4.59 -11.93 13.38
CA PHE A 169 -3.18 -11.96 13.02
C PHE A 169 -2.65 -13.36 13.37
N ASP A 170 -2.46 -14.19 12.35
CA ASP A 170 -1.80 -15.47 12.53
C ASP A 170 -0.30 -15.23 12.67
N SER A 171 0.31 -15.78 13.73
CA SER A 171 1.75 -15.63 13.98
C SER A 171 2.51 -16.05 12.74
N ILE A 172 3.39 -15.17 12.26
CA ILE A 172 4.25 -15.40 11.11
C ILE A 172 5.18 -16.60 11.38
N LYS A 173 4.69 -17.83 11.17
CA LYS A 173 5.55 -19.03 11.09
C LYS A 173 5.84 -19.41 9.63
N THR A 174 5.21 -18.74 8.68
CA THR A 174 5.23 -19.10 7.25
C THR A 174 5.40 -17.91 6.30
N ILE A 175 5.52 -16.67 6.80
CA ILE A 175 5.49 -15.44 5.99
C ILE A 175 6.89 -14.97 5.55
N ASP A 176 7.93 -15.77 5.83
CA ASP A 176 9.28 -15.50 5.31
C ASP A 176 9.35 -15.63 3.77
N VAL A 177 8.45 -16.37 3.12
CA VAL A 177 8.49 -16.53 1.64
C VAL A 177 7.53 -15.58 0.93
N GLY A 178 6.35 -15.34 1.49
CA GLY A 178 5.31 -14.52 0.86
C GLY A 178 5.63 -13.03 0.89
N LEU A 179 5.88 -12.48 2.08
CA LEU A 179 6.15 -11.04 2.27
C LEU A 179 7.47 -10.61 1.63
N VAL A 180 8.53 -11.41 1.84
CA VAL A 180 9.84 -11.20 1.20
C VAL A 180 9.69 -11.25 -0.31
N GLY A 181 8.96 -12.24 -0.85
CA GLY A 181 8.69 -12.35 -2.27
C GLY A 181 7.94 -11.15 -2.85
N LEU A 182 6.90 -10.67 -2.17
CA LEU A 182 6.14 -9.48 -2.58
C LEU A 182 7.01 -8.23 -2.64
N TRP A 183 7.79 -7.97 -1.59
CA TRP A 183 8.69 -6.81 -1.55
C TRP A 183 9.81 -6.94 -2.58
N GLN A 184 10.35 -8.14 -2.76
CA GLN A 184 11.40 -8.37 -3.74
C GLN A 184 10.88 -8.20 -5.17
N GLU A 185 9.67 -8.67 -5.47
CA GLU A 185 9.00 -8.40 -6.75
C GLU A 185 8.74 -6.91 -6.94
N ARG A 186 8.18 -6.24 -5.93
CA ARG A 186 7.83 -4.81 -5.97
C ARG A 186 9.03 -3.90 -6.18
N LEU A 187 10.16 -4.21 -5.55
CA LEU A 187 11.37 -3.36 -5.57
C LEU A 187 12.36 -3.73 -6.68
N SER A 188 12.23 -4.92 -7.27
CA SER A 188 13.07 -5.34 -8.38
C SER A 188 12.92 -4.44 -9.60
N GLN A 189 14.05 -3.95 -10.13
CA GLN A 189 14.10 -2.95 -11.22
C GLN A 189 13.50 -1.60 -10.87
N MET A 190 13.50 -1.22 -9.58
CA MET A 190 13.02 0.09 -9.14
C MET A 190 14.17 1.00 -8.71
N THR A 191 14.03 2.28 -9.06
CA THR A 191 14.76 3.38 -8.46
C THR A 191 13.91 4.00 -7.36
N LEU A 192 14.40 4.00 -6.13
CA LEU A 192 13.79 4.68 -4.98
C LEU A 192 14.37 6.08 -4.87
N ASN A 193 13.57 7.10 -5.15
CA ASN A 193 13.98 8.50 -5.00
C ASN A 193 13.43 9.04 -3.68
N LEU A 194 14.32 9.57 -2.82
CA LEU A 194 13.91 10.19 -1.57
C LEU A 194 12.96 11.37 -1.84
N LEU A 195 11.81 11.35 -1.16
CA LEU A 195 10.84 12.43 -1.13
C LEU A 195 10.91 13.18 0.22
N PRO A 196 10.71 14.50 0.23
CA PRO A 196 10.71 15.27 1.48
C PRO A 196 9.43 15.00 2.28
N ASP A 197 8.35 14.71 1.57
CA ASP A 197 7.05 14.31 2.06
C ASP A 197 6.37 13.37 1.04
N CYS A 198 5.48 12.48 1.48
CA CYS A 198 4.70 11.63 0.56
C CYS A 198 3.51 12.36 -0.08
N SER A 199 3.52 13.70 -0.10
CA SER A 199 2.39 14.51 -0.60
C SER A 199 2.45 14.76 -2.11
N GLY A 200 3.46 14.23 -2.80
CA GLY A 200 3.56 14.29 -4.27
C GLY A 200 4.13 15.60 -4.84
N ASN A 201 4.64 16.50 -3.99
CA ASN A 201 5.22 17.76 -4.48
C ASN A 201 6.53 17.51 -5.25
N GLN A 202 6.55 17.92 -6.52
CA GLN A 202 7.73 17.83 -7.38
C GLN A 202 8.84 18.76 -6.88
N TRP A 203 10.05 18.22 -6.81
CA TRP A 203 11.25 18.96 -6.48
C TRP A 203 11.63 19.99 -7.55
N GLU A 204 12.18 21.12 -7.12
CA GLU A 204 12.91 22.04 -8.00
C GLU A 204 14.16 21.34 -8.57
N GLU A 205 14.29 21.40 -9.89
CA GLU A 205 15.34 20.81 -10.69
C GLU A 205 16.72 21.38 -10.29
N GLY A 206 17.55 20.60 -9.56
CA GLY A 206 18.94 21.02 -9.29
C GLY A 206 19.64 20.43 -8.06
N THR A 207 18.90 19.81 -7.12
CA THR A 207 19.50 19.06 -6.00
C THR A 207 18.98 17.64 -6.08
N LEU A 208 19.84 16.68 -6.46
CA LEU A 208 19.44 15.28 -6.56
C LEU A 208 19.31 14.72 -5.13
N PRO A 209 18.11 14.35 -4.66
CA PRO A 209 17.97 13.73 -3.36
C PRO A 209 18.58 12.31 -3.37
N ALA A 210 18.81 11.77 -2.17
CA ALA A 210 19.30 10.41 -1.97
C ALA A 210 18.50 9.40 -2.83
N ARG A 211 19.19 8.56 -3.59
CA ARG A 211 18.58 7.65 -4.58
C ARG A 211 19.13 6.24 -4.46
N ILE A 212 18.26 5.24 -4.41
CA ILE A 212 18.64 3.82 -4.36
C ILE A 212 18.12 3.11 -5.61
N ASP A 213 19.01 2.69 -6.48
CA ASP A 213 18.70 1.81 -7.61
C ASP A 213 18.76 0.35 -7.15
N LEU A 214 17.66 -0.39 -7.23
CA LEU A 214 17.55 -1.82 -6.91
C LEU A 214 17.39 -2.67 -8.18
N GLY A 215 18.49 -3.27 -8.65
CA GLY A 215 18.52 -4.10 -9.85
C GLY A 215 17.90 -5.48 -9.62
N ALA A 216 17.28 -6.05 -10.67
CA ALA A 216 16.71 -7.40 -10.62
C ALA A 216 17.74 -8.52 -10.41
N ASP A 217 19.01 -8.24 -10.67
CA ASP A 217 20.14 -9.14 -10.43
C ASP A 217 20.61 -9.11 -8.96
N GLY A 218 19.89 -8.41 -8.09
CA GLY A 218 20.23 -8.26 -6.68
C GLY A 218 21.34 -7.24 -6.43
N GLN A 219 21.78 -6.48 -7.45
CA GLN A 219 22.74 -5.39 -7.28
C GLN A 219 22.03 -4.09 -6.93
N PHE A 220 22.64 -3.25 -6.10
CA PHE A 220 22.15 -1.89 -5.85
C PHE A 220 23.19 -0.81 -6.11
N ARG A 221 22.71 0.41 -6.32
CA ARG A 221 23.52 1.63 -6.31
C ARG A 221 22.83 2.69 -5.48
N PHE A 222 23.52 3.25 -4.49
CA PHE A 222 23.02 4.32 -3.63
C PHE A 222 23.79 5.60 -3.92
N SER A 223 23.13 6.57 -4.56
CA SER A 223 23.63 7.91 -4.80
C SER A 223 23.23 8.85 -3.65
N ASP A 224 24.18 9.67 -3.21
CA ASP A 224 24.03 10.64 -2.12
C ASP A 224 23.43 10.05 -0.82
N PRO A 225 24.07 9.02 -0.23
CA PRO A 225 23.58 8.44 1.01
C PRO A 225 23.65 9.48 2.15
N PRO A 226 22.66 9.51 3.07
CA PRO A 226 22.70 10.36 4.24
C PRO A 226 24.02 10.24 5.00
N THR A 227 24.50 11.33 5.60
CA THR A 227 25.82 11.42 6.26
C THR A 227 26.07 10.34 7.31
N GLN A 228 25.01 9.80 7.94
CA GLN A 228 25.11 8.68 8.89
C GLN A 228 25.55 7.35 8.27
N TYR A 229 25.39 7.17 6.95
CA TYR A 229 25.83 5.99 6.20
C TYR A 229 27.14 6.23 5.44
N GLN A 230 27.68 7.45 5.48
CA GLN A 230 29.00 7.78 4.94
C GLN A 230 30.08 7.40 5.96
N LYS A 231 30.45 6.11 6.02
CA LYS A 231 31.55 5.65 6.86
C LYS A 231 32.89 6.06 6.22
N ASP A 232 33.54 7.06 6.81
CA ASP A 232 35.00 7.29 6.79
C ASP A 232 35.72 7.50 5.43
N THR A 233 35.09 8.16 4.44
CA THR A 233 35.75 8.53 3.17
C THR A 233 36.20 9.99 3.07
N ARG A 234 36.42 10.68 4.19
CA ARG A 234 36.95 12.07 4.19
C ARG A 234 38.46 12.09 3.93
N VAL A 235 38.84 11.95 2.66
CA VAL A 235 40.14 12.42 2.16
C VAL A 235 40.00 13.92 1.82
N ASN A 236 40.96 14.71 2.31
CA ASN A 236 41.01 16.17 2.27
C ASN A 236 40.76 16.81 0.88
N ALA A 237 39.99 17.92 0.91
CA ALA A 237 40.09 19.15 0.08
C ALA A 237 40.02 19.10 -1.48
N MET A 238 38.90 19.63 -2.02
CA MET A 238 38.64 20.23 -3.37
C MET A 238 38.84 19.36 -4.64
N PRO A 239 38.19 19.66 -5.81
CA PRO A 239 36.85 20.19 -6.11
C PRO A 239 35.98 19.16 -6.90
N ARG A 240 34.64 19.25 -6.81
CA ARG A 240 33.64 18.51 -7.66
C ARG A 240 34.02 17.05 -7.98
N SER A 241 34.13 16.22 -6.96
CA SER A 241 34.17 14.76 -7.15
C SER A 241 32.78 14.29 -7.59
N PRO A 242 32.65 13.29 -8.49
CA PRO A 242 31.36 12.64 -8.70
C PRO A 242 30.84 12.18 -7.33
N GLU A 243 29.56 12.43 -7.09
CA GLU A 243 28.86 12.11 -5.84
C GLU A 243 29.23 10.70 -5.35
N PRO A 244 29.35 10.46 -4.03
CA PRO A 244 29.69 9.14 -3.52
C PRO A 244 28.58 8.16 -3.92
N ILE A 245 28.86 7.32 -4.92
CA ILE A 245 28.01 6.21 -5.32
C ILE A 245 28.49 5.00 -4.53
N VAL A 246 27.64 4.54 -3.62
CA VAL A 246 27.83 3.30 -2.89
C VAL A 246 27.18 2.16 -3.69
N LYS A 247 27.79 0.97 -3.69
CA LYS A 247 27.32 -0.18 -4.44
C LYS A 247 27.41 -1.45 -3.61
N GLY A 248 26.70 -2.47 -4.05
CA GLY A 248 26.79 -3.82 -3.51
C GLY A 248 25.55 -4.63 -3.87
N THR A 249 25.17 -5.56 -3.00
CA THR A 249 23.97 -6.39 -3.19
C THR A 249 22.85 -6.00 -2.25
N TRP A 250 21.62 -6.23 -2.65
CA TRP A 250 20.45 -6.02 -1.80
C TRP A 250 19.63 -7.30 -1.66
N GLU A 251 18.96 -7.41 -0.52
CA GLU A 251 17.98 -8.47 -0.28
C GLU A 251 16.84 -7.93 0.61
N ILE A 252 15.75 -8.69 0.63
CA ILE A 252 14.65 -8.47 1.56
C ILE A 252 14.68 -9.58 2.60
N GLN A 253 14.48 -9.21 3.85
CA GLN A 253 14.38 -10.17 4.94
C GLN A 253 13.12 -9.90 5.76
N ALA A 254 12.42 -10.95 6.18
CA ALA A 254 11.36 -10.81 7.16
C ALA A 254 11.93 -10.41 8.54
N THR A 255 11.18 -9.64 9.31
CA THR A 255 11.53 -9.36 10.70
C THR A 255 10.88 -10.38 11.63
N ASP A 256 11.46 -10.62 12.80
CA ASP A 256 10.85 -11.41 13.88
C ASP A 256 9.52 -10.79 14.38
N GLN A 257 9.25 -9.55 14.00
CA GLN A 257 8.05 -8.76 14.27
C GLN A 257 7.29 -8.56 12.96
N GLY A 258 7.00 -9.64 12.24
CA GLY A 258 5.99 -9.67 11.19
C GLY A 258 6.08 -8.68 10.01
N GLY A 259 7.19 -7.98 9.82
CA GLY A 259 7.41 -6.98 8.77
C GLY A 259 8.54 -7.38 7.82
N ALA A 260 8.99 -6.45 6.99
CA ALA A 260 10.11 -6.66 6.09
C ALA A 260 11.20 -5.60 6.28
N LYS A 261 12.44 -5.96 5.99
CA LYS A 261 13.57 -5.04 5.91
C LYS A 261 14.23 -5.13 4.55
N LEU A 262 14.69 -3.99 4.05
CA LEU A 262 15.63 -3.89 2.95
C LEU A 262 17.05 -3.91 3.52
N LEU A 263 17.83 -4.90 3.14
CA LEU A 263 19.25 -4.99 3.50
C LEU A 263 20.09 -4.60 2.29
N LEU A 264 21.01 -3.66 2.48
CA LEU A 264 22.02 -3.27 1.50
C LEU A 264 23.38 -3.75 1.99
N HIS A 265 23.91 -4.80 1.37
CA HIS A 265 25.26 -5.31 1.61
C HIS A 265 26.26 -4.56 0.76
N LEU A 266 27.07 -3.74 1.42
CA LEU A 266 28.09 -2.91 0.81
C LEU A 266 29.27 -3.76 0.32
N GLU A 267 29.94 -3.33 -0.75
CA GLU A 267 31.16 -4.01 -1.26
C GLU A 267 32.29 -4.09 -0.21
N ASP A 268 32.30 -3.20 0.80
CA ASP A 268 33.28 -3.20 1.89
C ASP A 268 32.95 -4.20 3.03
N GLY A 269 31.84 -4.94 2.89
CA GLY A 269 31.35 -5.92 3.85
C GLY A 269 30.45 -5.33 4.95
N GLY A 270 30.15 -4.03 4.92
CA GLY A 270 29.12 -3.45 5.78
C GLY A 270 27.70 -3.80 5.31
N THR A 271 26.74 -3.69 6.22
CA THR A 271 25.31 -3.84 5.90
C THR A 271 24.56 -2.61 6.40
N VAL A 272 23.68 -2.06 5.57
CA VAL A 272 22.69 -1.05 5.95
C VAL A 272 21.32 -1.70 5.94
N GLU A 273 20.53 -1.48 6.98
CA GLU A 273 19.18 -2.02 7.11
C GLU A 273 18.17 -0.89 7.11
N PHE A 274 17.05 -1.09 6.42
CA PHE A 274 15.88 -0.21 6.47
C PHE A 274 14.63 -1.04 6.75
N HIS A 275 13.79 -0.61 7.67
CA HIS A 275 12.44 -1.15 7.82
C HIS A 275 11.57 -0.69 6.65
N LEU A 276 10.86 -1.63 6.03
CA LEU A 276 9.98 -1.38 4.89
C LEU A 276 8.55 -1.17 5.36
N ASP A 277 7.94 -0.09 4.87
CA ASP A 277 6.50 0.11 4.97
C ASP A 277 5.93 0.64 3.64
N THR A 278 4.64 0.44 3.43
CA THR A 278 3.94 0.96 2.26
C THR A 278 3.41 2.36 2.58
N ALA A 279 3.77 3.33 1.74
CA ALA A 279 3.16 4.64 1.78
C ALA A 279 1.94 4.69 0.84
N PRO A 280 1.04 5.68 1.01
CA PRO A 280 -0.04 5.93 0.07
C PRO A 280 0.47 6.05 -1.38
N GLN A 281 -0.40 5.79 -2.36
CA GLN A 281 -0.13 5.97 -3.79
C GLN A 281 1.02 5.11 -4.34
N GLY A 282 1.30 3.97 -3.69
CA GLY A 282 2.32 3.03 -4.14
C GLY A 282 3.76 3.44 -3.79
N HIS A 283 3.95 4.53 -3.03
CA HIS A 283 5.24 4.91 -2.46
C HIS A 283 5.74 3.89 -1.41
N VAL A 284 7.01 4.00 -1.03
CA VAL A 284 7.66 3.10 -0.06
C VAL A 284 8.31 3.94 1.04
N TYR A 285 8.06 3.57 2.29
CA TYR A 285 8.79 4.12 3.44
C TYR A 285 9.99 3.24 3.76
N LEU A 286 11.16 3.86 3.95
CA LEU A 286 12.36 3.26 4.54
C LEU A 286 12.61 3.95 5.89
N ASP A 287 12.45 3.23 7.00
CA ASP A 287 12.53 3.78 8.36
C ASP A 287 11.67 5.06 8.55
N GLY A 288 10.44 5.03 8.02
CA GLY A 288 9.51 6.17 8.06
C GLY A 288 9.85 7.33 7.13
N THR A 289 10.92 7.20 6.32
CA THR A 289 11.31 8.20 5.31
C THR A 289 10.73 7.81 3.95
N CYS A 290 10.08 8.76 3.27
CA CYS A 290 9.32 8.47 2.04
C CYS A 290 10.22 8.34 0.79
N TYR A 291 9.95 7.34 -0.04
CA TYR A 291 10.59 7.15 -1.33
C TYR A 291 9.55 6.91 -2.43
N ALA A 292 9.75 7.58 -3.58
CA ALA A 292 9.03 7.30 -4.81
C ALA A 292 9.72 6.18 -5.59
N PRO A 293 9.11 4.99 -5.74
CA PRO A 293 9.60 3.97 -6.64
C PRO A 293 9.31 4.37 -8.09
N VAL A 294 10.34 4.34 -8.94
CA VAL A 294 10.25 4.60 -10.37
C VAL A 294 10.89 3.43 -11.10
N ALA A 295 10.18 2.84 -12.06
CA ALA A 295 10.73 1.75 -12.87
C ALA A 295 12.00 2.21 -13.60
N MET A 296 13.06 1.41 -13.52
CA MET A 296 14.29 1.68 -14.25
C MET A 296 14.03 1.60 -15.75
N THR A 297 14.30 2.70 -16.46
CA THR A 297 14.31 2.70 -17.92
C THR A 297 15.57 1.99 -18.40
N ARG A 298 15.38 0.96 -19.23
CA ARG A 298 16.47 0.22 -19.86
C ARG A 298 17.20 1.04 -20.92
#